data_AF-A0A831TU43-F1
#
_entry.id   AF-A0A831TU43-F1
#
_cell.length_a   1.000
_cell.length_b   1.000
_cell.length_c   1.000
_cell.angle_alpha   90.00
_cell.angle_beta   90.00
_cell.angle_gamma   90.00
#
_symmetry.space_group_name_H-M   'P 1'
#
loop_
_entity.id
_entity.type
_entity.pdbx_description
1 polymer ?
#
loop_
_entity_poly.entity_id
_entity_poly.type
_entity_poly.pdbx_seq_one_letter_code
_entity_poly.pdbx_strand_id
1 'polypeptide(L)' 'MDEVHMIGKLADMKDEFYKHSLMLSAITELLIEKGIVSADELQARATHLDLIGCLDALSGQSH' A
#
# COMPACT_ATOMS: atom_id res chain seq x y z
N MET A 1 -3.46 30.07 -11.58
CA MET A 1 -3.84 28.99 -12.53
C MET A 1 -3.06 27.71 -12.24
N ASP A 2 -1.81 27.78 -11.79
CA ASP A 2 -0.98 26.59 -11.48
C ASP A 2 -1.39 25.82 -10.21
N GLU A 3 -1.84 26.53 -9.17
CA GLU A 3 -2.21 25.92 -7.88
C GLU A 3 -3.45 25.01 -7.98
N VAL A 4 -4.44 25.43 -8.78
CA VAL A 4 -5.65 24.64 -9.06
C VAL A 4 -5.33 23.37 -9.86
N HIS A 5 -4.36 23.45 -10.79
CA HIS A 5 -3.91 22.29 -11.56
C HIS A 5 -3.14 21.30 -10.68
N MET A 6 -2.31 21.79 -9.75
CA MET A 6 -1.61 20.96 -8.77
C MET A 6 -2.59 20.24 -7.84
N ILE A 7 -3.59 20.96 -7.33
CA ILE A 7 -4.64 20.39 -6.47
C ILE A 7 -5.48 19.34 -7.23
N GLY A 8 -5.80 19.60 -8.49
CA GLY A 8 -6.49 18.62 -9.35
C GLY A 8 -5.69 17.33 -9.54
N LYS A 9 -4.38 17.42 -9.81
CA LYS A 9 -3.52 16.24 -9.89
C LYS A 9 -3.44 15.46 -8.58
N LEU A 10 -3.35 16.15 -7.44
CA LEU A 10 -3.35 15.51 -6.12
C LEU A 10 -4.67 14.78 -5.84
N ALA A 11 -5.80 15.36 -6.26
CA ALA A 11 -7.11 14.75 -6.13
C ALA A 11 -7.26 13.49 -6.97
N ASP A 12 -6.90 13.54 -8.26
CA ASP A 12 -6.92 12.36 -9.14
C ASP A 12 -6.02 11.24 -8.60
N MET A 13 -4.82 11.61 -8.14
CA MET A 13 -3.88 10.64 -7.58
C MET A 13 -4.44 9.98 -6.32
N LYS A 14 -5.11 10.76 -5.45
CA LYS A 14 -5.78 10.25 -4.25
C LYS A 14 -6.93 9.31 -4.60
N ASP A 15 -7.73 9.64 -5.62
CA ASP A 15 -8.84 8.81 -6.08
C ASP A 15 -8.36 7.50 -6.71
N GLU A 16 -7.27 7.55 -7.48
CA GLU A 16 -6.62 6.34 -8.00
C GLU A 16 -6.06 5.49 -6.85
N PHE A 17 -5.30 6.07 -5.93
CA PHE A 17 -4.77 5.33 -4.77
C PHE A 17 -5.88 4.69 -3.94
N TYR A 18 -6.98 5.40 -3.72
CA TYR A 18 -8.15 4.87 -3.01
C TYR A 18 -8.74 3.65 -3.73
N LYS A 19 -8.97 3.74 -5.05
CA LYS A 19 -9.50 2.62 -5.84
C LYS A 19 -8.57 1.41 -5.83
N HIS A 20 -7.26 1.64 -5.96
CA HIS A 20 -6.26 0.57 -5.90
C HIS A 20 -6.23 -0.12 -4.54
N SER A 21 -6.26 0.67 -3.45
CA SER A 21 -6.30 0.14 -2.08
C SER A 21 -7.58 -0.66 -1.81
N LEU A 22 -8.73 -0.20 -2.29
CA LEU A 22 -10.02 -0.90 -2.19
C LEU A 22 -10.04 -2.21 -2.98
N MET A 23 -9.50 -2.22 -4.20
CA MET A 23 -9.39 -3.45 -4.98
C MET A 23 -8.44 -4.45 -4.30
N LEU A 24 -7.31 -3.98 -3.78
CA LEU A 24 -6.36 -4.82 -3.07
C LEU A 24 -6.98 -5.42 -1.79
N SER A 25 -7.76 -4.65 -1.03
CA SER A 25 -8.45 -5.18 0.15
C SER A 25 -9.46 -6.26 -0.23
N ALA A 26 -10.29 -6.03 -1.25
CA ALA A 26 -11.26 -7.00 -1.73
C ALA A 26 -10.59 -8.31 -2.22
N ILE A 27 -9.48 -8.20 -2.96
CA ILE A 27 -8.72 -9.38 -3.40
C ILE A 27 -8.15 -10.14 -2.20
N THR A 28 -7.61 -9.40 -1.22
CA THR A 28 -7.02 -9.99 -0.01
C THR A 28 -8.06 -10.76 0.80
N GLU A 29 -9.25 -10.19 0.99
CA GLU A 29 -10.38 -10.84 1.66
C GLU A 29 -10.78 -12.13 0.93
N LEU A 30 -10.91 -12.10 -0.40
CA LEU A 30 -11.25 -13.29 -1.19
C LEU A 30 -10.20 -14.40 -1.10
N LEU A 31 -8.92 -14.05 -1.03
CA LEU A 31 -7.83 -15.03 -0.89
C LEU A 31 -7.84 -15.69 0.50
N ILE A 32 -8.19 -14.93 1.54
CA ILE A 32 -8.34 -15.44 2.91
C ILE A 32 -9.57 -16.35 3.00
N GLU A 33 -10.71 -15.92 2.49
CA GLU A 33 -11.95 -16.71 2.49
C GLU A 33 -11.80 -18.04 1.76
N LYS A 34 -11.01 -18.05 0.67
CA LYS A 34 -10.70 -19.26 -0.09
C LYS A 34 -9.62 -20.14 0.56
N GLY A 35 -9.02 -19.70 1.67
CA GLY A 35 -7.95 -20.41 2.37
C GLY A 35 -6.63 -20.47 1.58
N ILE A 36 -6.44 -19.58 0.61
CA ILE A 36 -5.22 -19.53 -0.22
C ILE A 36 -4.09 -18.85 0.57
N VAL A 37 -4.43 -17.89 1.43
CA VAL A 37 -3.50 -17.19 2.33
C VAL A 37 -4.16 -17.06 3.69
N SER A 38 -3.41 -17.26 4.78
CA SER A 38 -3.93 -17.00 6.13
C SER A 38 -3.70 -15.54 6.56
N ALA A 39 -4.56 -15.04 7.47
CA ALA A 39 -4.40 -13.71 8.04
C ALA A 39 -3.07 -13.55 8.80
N ASP A 40 -2.62 -14.60 9.50
CA ASP A 40 -1.34 -14.62 10.21
C ASP A 40 -0.14 -14.52 9.25
N GLU A 41 -0.15 -15.27 8.13
CA GLU A 41 0.90 -15.16 7.11
C GLU A 41 0.95 -13.78 6.50
N LEU A 42 -0.21 -13.16 6.23
CA LEU A 42 -0.29 -11.82 5.70
C LEU A 42 0.27 -10.79 6.70
N GLN A 43 -0.08 -10.92 7.99
CA GLN A 43 0.42 -10.05 9.05
C GLN A 43 1.94 -10.18 9.22
N ALA A 44 2.46 -11.41 9.21
CA ALA A 44 3.90 -11.66 9.30
C ALA A 44 4.65 -11.06 8.10
N ARG A 45 4.09 -11.16 6.89
CA ARG A 45 4.63 -10.53 5.68
C ARG A 45 4.62 -9.00 5.78
N ALA A 46 3.54 -8.41 6.26
CA ALA A 46 3.44 -6.96 6.46
C ALA A 46 4.49 -6.46 7.46
N THR A 47 4.62 -7.12 8.62
CA THR A 47 5.64 -6.78 9.62
C THR A 47 7.06 -6.95 9.09
N HIS A 48 7.31 -7.96 8.26
CA HIS A 48 8.61 -8.15 7.61
C HIS A 48 8.91 -7.03 6.59
N LEU A 49 7.92 -6.62 5.81
CA LEU A 49 8.05 -5.49 4.87
C LEU A 49 8.31 -4.17 5.61
N ASP A 50 7.60 -3.91 6.71
CA ASP A 50 7.83 -2.72 7.55
C ASP A 50 9.23 -2.75 8.17
N LEU A 51 9.70 -3.92 8.62
CA LEU A 51 11.04 -4.08 9.14
C LEU A 51 12.11 -3.79 8.08
N ILE A 52 11.91 -4.26 6.84
CA ILE A 52 12.81 -3.94 5.71
C ILE A 52 12.79 -2.44 5.43
N GLY A 53 11.62 -1.82 5.31
CA GLY A 53 11.53 -0.38 5.04
C GLY A 53 12.15 0.48 6.15
N CYS A 54 12.01 0.05 7.41
CA CYS A 54 12.65 0.71 8.55
C CYS A 54 14.17 0.49 8.55
N LEU A 55 14.64 -0.71 8.17
CA LEU A 55 16.06 -1.00 8.00
C LEU A 55 16.65 -0.20 6.83
N ASP A 56 15.91 0.01 5.73
CA ASP A 56 16.30 0.87 4.61
C ASP A 56 16.40 2.34 5.04
N ALA A 57 15.45 2.82 5.84
CA ALA A 57 15.48 4.17 6.42
C ALA A 57 16.67 4.37 7.39
N LEU A 58 17.05 3.33 8.14
CA LEU A 58 18.19 3.36 9.07
C LEU A 58 19.55 3.09 8.39
N SER A 59 19.57 2.34 7.29
CA SER A 59 20.78 2.00 6.52
C SER A 59 21.16 3.07 5.50
N GLY A 60 20.35 4.13 5.35
CA GLY A 60 20.75 5.34 4.64
C GLY A 60 21.08 5.11 3.17
N GLN A 61 20.32 4.26 2.46
CA GLN A 61 20.33 4.31 1.00
C GLN A 61 19.54 5.54 0.55
N SER A 62 20.22 6.67 0.58
CA SER A 62 19.98 7.77 -0.35
C SER A 62 20.21 7.23 -1.75
N HIS A 63 19.16 7.11 -2.54
CA HIS A 63 19.30 7.09 -3.98
C HIS A 63 18.38 8.13 -4.62
#